data_AF-A0A540L1X2-F1
#
_entry.id   AF-A0A540L1X2-F1
#
_cell.length_a   1.000
_cell.length_b   1.000
_cell.length_c   1.000
_cell.angle_alpha   90.00
_cell.angle_beta   90.00
_cell.angle_gamma   90.00
#
_symmetry.space_group_name_H-M   'P 1'
#
loop_
_entity.id
_entity.type
_entity.pdbx_description
1 polymer ?
#
loop_
_entity_poly.entity_id
_entity_poly.type
_entity_poly.pdbx_seq_one_letter_code
_entity_poly.pdbx_strand_id
1 'polypeptide(L)' 'MPLPKQIHEIKDFLLTARRKDARNVKIKRTKDAVKFKVRCSKYLYTLCVFDSDKANKLKQSLPPARWIHYFILEKE' A
#
# COMPACT_ATOMS: atom_id res chain seq x y z
N MET A 1 -3.86 15.81 9.85
CA MET A 1 -2.80 15.25 8.97
C MET A 1 -2.46 13.84 9.43
N PRO A 2 -2.51 12.79 8.59
CA PRO A 2 -2.07 11.45 9.00
C PRO A 2 -0.56 11.43 9.26
N LEU A 3 -0.14 10.86 10.38
CA LEU A 3 1.29 10.68 10.65
C LEU A 3 1.85 9.56 9.75
N PRO A 4 2.98 9.78 9.07
CA PRO A 4 3.60 8.73 8.25
C PRO A 4 4.22 7.66 9.15
N LYS A 5 4.03 6.39 8.80
CA LYS A 5 4.71 5.25 9.43
C LYS A 5 5.22 4.30 8.36
N GLN A 6 6.50 3.93 8.43
CA GLN A 6 7.09 2.98 7.49
C GLN A 6 6.88 1.55 7.98
N ILE A 7 6.56 0.65 7.05
CA ILE A 7 6.53 -0.79 7.26
C ILE A 7 7.69 -1.39 6.46
N HIS A 8 8.46 -2.28 7.09
CA HIS A 8 9.60 -2.94 6.46
C HIS A 8 9.23 -4.31 5.89
N GLU A 9 8.30 -5.03 6.53
CA GLU A 9 7.91 -6.37 6.12
C GLU A 9 6.58 -6.41 5.36
N ILE A 10 6.50 -7.30 4.36
CA ILE A 10 5.27 -7.54 3.59
C ILE A 10 4.16 -8.12 4.48
N LYS A 11 4.52 -8.96 5.46
CA LYS A 11 3.55 -9.59 6.39
C LYS A 11 2.78 -8.53 7.17
N ASP A 12 3.49 -7.57 7.77
CA ASP A 12 2.91 -6.45 8.50
C ASP A 12 2.03 -5.57 7.63
N PHE A 13 2.41 -5.39 6.37
CA PHE A 13 1.60 -4.65 5.40
C PHE A 13 0.28 -5.36 5.13
N LEU A 14 0.29 -6.68 4.89
CA LEU A 14 -0.94 -7.46 4.66
C LEU A 14 -1.84 -7.47 5.91
N LEU A 15 -1.26 -7.56 7.11
CA LEU A 15 -2.01 -7.43 8.36
C LEU A 15 -2.64 -6.03 8.49
N THR A 16 -1.85 -4.98 8.22
CA THR A 16 -2.31 -3.58 8.30
C THR A 16 -3.43 -3.30 7.30
N ALA A 17 -3.30 -3.85 6.09
CA ALA A 17 -4.32 -3.78 5.08
C ALA A 17 -5.62 -4.43 5.60
N ARG A 18 -5.58 -5.63 6.16
CA ARG A 18 -6.81 -6.31 6.61
C ARG A 18 -7.50 -5.69 7.82
N ARG A 19 -6.94 -4.64 8.44
CA ARG A 19 -7.56 -3.99 9.61
C ARG A 19 -8.88 -3.30 9.27
N LYS A 20 -9.81 -3.30 10.22
CA LYS A 20 -11.12 -2.66 10.10
C LYS A 20 -11.05 -1.13 9.87
N ASP A 21 -9.99 -0.49 10.35
CA ASP A 21 -9.80 0.97 10.25
C ASP A 21 -9.09 1.40 8.96
N ALA A 22 -8.66 0.45 8.12
CA ALA A 22 -8.04 0.75 6.85
C ALA A 22 -9.11 1.16 5.83
N ARG A 23 -8.96 2.37 5.29
CA ARG A 23 -9.96 3.02 4.43
C ARG A 23 -9.63 2.91 2.95
N ASN A 24 -8.35 3.08 2.61
CA ASN A 24 -7.93 3.02 1.21
C ASN A 24 -6.46 2.66 1.05
N VAL A 25 -6.10 2.09 -0.09
CA VAL A 25 -4.72 1.78 -0.47
C VAL A 25 -4.36 2.56 -1.72
N LYS A 26 -3.29 3.36 -1.63
CA LYS A 26 -2.73 4.10 -2.75
C LYS A 26 -1.41 3.46 -3.13
N ILE A 27 -1.31 3.01 -4.38
CA ILE A 27 -0.07 2.46 -4.93
C ILE A 27 0.58 3.56 -5.75
N LYS A 28 1.80 3.94 -5.39
CA LYS A 28 2.58 4.95 -6.11
C LYS A 28 3.81 4.29 -6.70
N ARG A 29 3.88 4.25 -8.03
CA ARG A 29 5.10 3.85 -8.74
C ARG A 29 6.06 5.03 -8.80
N THR A 30 7.34 4.76 -8.53
CA THR A 30 8.47 5.68 -8.68
C THR A 30 9.50 4.97 -9.55
N LYS A 31 10.49 5.70 -10.09
CA LYS A 31 11.54 5.14 -10.97
C LYS A 31 12.22 3.91 -10.36
N ASP A 32 12.53 3.97 -9.06
CA ASP A 32 13.33 2.95 -8.38
C ASP A 32 12.52 2.06 -7.43
N ALA A 33 11.27 2.43 -7.13
CA ALA A 33 10.47 1.72 -6.13
C ALA A 33 8.96 1.91 -6.28
N VAL A 34 8.21 0.88 -5.91
CA VAL A 34 6.77 0.90 -5.74
C VAL A 34 6.44 1.10 -4.26
N LYS A 35 5.67 2.15 -3.96
CA LYS A 35 5.25 2.50 -2.60
C LYS A 35 3.78 2.15 -2.41
N PHE A 36 3.49 1.18 -1.54
CA PHE A 36 2.13 0.82 -1.14
C PHE A 36 1.75 1.61 0.10
N LYS A 37 0.75 2.46 -0.01
CA LYS A 37 0.33 3.37 1.07
C LYS A 37 -1.06 3.01 1.58
N VAL A 38 -1.16 2.48 2.79
CA VAL A 38 -2.45 2.17 3.44
C VAL A 38 -2.86 3.34 4.31
N ARG A 39 -4.04 3.91 4.04
CA ARG A 39 -4.63 4.94 4.89
C ARG A 39 -5.46 4.29 5.99
N CYS A 40 -4.98 4.40 7.22
CA CYS A 40 -5.74 4.06 8.42
C CYS A 40 -6.30 5.33 9.09
N SER A 41 -7.00 5.17 10.21
CA SER A 41 -7.55 6.30 10.97
C SER A 41 -6.48 7.32 11.39
N LYS A 42 -5.43 6.86 12.08
CA LYS A 42 -4.38 7.72 12.66
C LYS A 42 -3.14 7.88 11.78
N TYR A 43 -2.69 6.79 11.14
CA TYR A 43 -1.42 6.74 10.41
C TYR A 43 -1.62 6.48 8.91
N LEU A 44 -0.67 6.94 8.11
CA LEU A 44 -0.47 6.51 6.73
C LEU A 44 0.71 5.54 6.71
N TYR A 45 0.40 4.25 6.56
CA TYR A 45 1.43 3.22 6.49
C TYR A 45 1.99 3.13 5.09
N THR A 46 3.31 3.12 4.95
CA THR A 46 3.98 3.00 3.65
C THR A 46 4.93 1.80 3.66
N LEU A 47 4.73 0.87 2.73
CA LEU A 47 5.68 -0.18 2.39
C LEU A 47 6.40 0.24 1.09
N CYS A 48 7.72 0.21 1.09
CA CYS A 48 8.54 0.51 -0.08
C CYS A 48 9.14 -0.79 -0.63
N VAL A 49 8.83 -1.11 -1.89
CA VAL A 49 9.32 -2.31 -2.56
C VAL A 49 10.14 -1.88 -3.77
N PHE A 50 11.41 -2.24 -3.80
CA PHE A 50 12.34 -1.90 -4.90
C PHE A 50 12.22 -2.87 -6.09
N ASP A 51 11.82 -4.11 -5.81
CA ASP A 51 11.65 -5.17 -6.81
C ASP A 51 10.26 -5.07 -7.47
N SER A 52 10.25 -4.81 -8.78
CA SER A 52 9.03 -4.63 -9.56
C SER A 52 8.17 -5.89 -9.63
N ASP A 53 8.79 -7.07 -9.71
CA ASP A 53 8.07 -8.34 -9.82
C ASP A 53 7.39 -8.71 -8.51
N LYS A 54 8.09 -8.51 -7.39
CA LYS A 54 7.49 -8.65 -6.05
C LYS A 54 6.35 -7.66 -5.86
N ALA A 55 6.51 -6.42 -6.31
CA ALA A 55 5.44 -5.42 -6.23
C ALA A 55 4.21 -5.82 -7.06
N ASN A 56 4.41 -6.36 -8.27
CA ASN A 56 3.32 -6.83 -9.12
C ASN A 56 2.57 -8.03 -8.49
N LYS A 57 3.30 -9.00 -7.93
CA LYS A 57 2.71 -10.13 -7.18
C LYS A 57 1.94 -9.66 -5.95
N LEU A 58 2.49 -8.70 -5.21
CA LEU A 58 1.82 -8.12 -4.05
C LEU A 58 0.53 -7.40 -4.45
N LYS A 59 0.55 -6.65 -5.57
CA LYS A 59 -0.63 -5.99 -6.13
C LYS A 59 -1.73 -7.01 -6.48
N GLN A 60 -1.38 -8.15 -7.08
CA GLN A 60 -2.34 -9.23 -7.38
C GLN A 60 -2.88 -9.93 -6.13
N SER A 61 -2.08 -10.01 -5.06
CA SER A 61 -2.48 -10.63 -3.80
C SER A 61 -3.50 -9.79 -3.01
N LEU A 62 -3.70 -8.53 -3.37
CA LEU A 62 -4.65 -7.66 -2.68
C LEU A 62 -6.07 -7.94 -3.18
N PRO A 63 -7.06 -8.16 -2.29
CA PRO A 63 -8.41 -8.50 -2.68
C PRO A 63 -9.10 -7.32 -3.40
N PRO A 64 -9.81 -7.53 -4.52
CA PRO A 64 -10.49 -6.46 -5.25
C PRO A 64 -11.72 -5.90 -4.49
N ALA A 65 -12.38 -6.71 -3.67
CA ALA A 65 -13.71 -6.40 -3.13
C ALA A 65 -13.77 -5.45 -1.91
N ARG A 66 -12.65 -5.17 -1.22
CA ARG A 66 -12.63 -4.36 0.02
C ARG A 66 -11.92 -3.01 -0.12
N TRP A 67 -11.11 -2.83 -1.16
CA TRP A 67 -10.33 -1.62 -1.40
C TRP A 67 -10.90 -0.88 -2.61
N ILE A 68 -12.08 -0.32 -2.39
CA ILE A 68 -12.95 0.32 -3.39
C ILE A 68 -12.33 1.51 -4.14
N HIS A 69 -11.10 1.91 -3.83
CA HIS A 69 -10.37 2.88 -4.63
C HIS A 69 -8.87 2.55 -4.69
N TYR A 70 -8.49 1.56 -5.50
CA TYR A 70 -7.12 1.53 -6.04
C TYR A 70 -6.92 2.77 -6.91
N PHE A 71 -6.59 3.90 -6.28
CA PHE A 71 -5.96 5.00 -7.00
C PHE A 71 -4.51 4.57 -7.24
N ILE A 72 -4.31 3.87 -8.35
CA ILE A 72 -3.01 3.80 -8.99
C ILE A 72 -2.74 5.23 -9.43
N LEU A 73 -1.94 5.94 -8.64
CA LEU A 73 -1.33 7.16 -9.15
C LEU A 73 -0.19 6.68 -10.03
N GLU A 74 -0.50 6.41 -11.30
CA GLU A 74 0.51 6.55 -12.32
C GLU A 74 0.84 8.04 -12.32
N LYS A 75 2.05 8.33 -11.87
CA LYS A 75 2.58 9.68 -12.01
C LYS A 75 2.75 9.89 -13.51
N GLU A 76 1.92 10.76 -14.07
CA GLU A 76 2.36 11.66 -15.13
C GLU A 76 3.52 12.53 -14.59
#